data_AF-A0A955B1T9-F1
#
_entry.id   AF-A0A955B1T9-F1
#
_cell.length_a   1.000
_cell.length_b   1.000
_cell.length_c   1.000
_cell.angle_alpha   90.00
_cell.angle_beta   90.00
_cell.angle_gamma   90.00
#
_symmetry.space_group_name_H-M   'P 1'
#
loop_
_entity.id
_entity.type
_entity.pdbx_description
1 polymer ?
#
loop_
_entity_poly.entity_id
_entity_poly.type
_entity_poly.pdbx_seq_one_letter_code
_entity_poly.pdbx_strand_id
1 'polypeptide(L)'
;FSPCFGGPFLVWHPGKYAELLADRIKRHNANVWLVNTGWSGGAYGVGKRIKLGNTRAIIDAIHSGELSDAPTQADPVFGLQVVTKCPGVPDEILVPRNAWADKAKFDETARKLAKLFSDNFAKYADGVSDAIKSAGPKA
;
A
#
# COMPACT_ATOMS: atom_id res chain seq x y z
N PHE A 1 1.42 -9.58 9.97
CA PHE A 1 2.48 -8.97 9.14
C PHE A 1 3.66 -9.93 9.10
N SER A 2 4.22 -10.20 7.92
CA SER A 2 5.43 -11.01 7.75
C SER A 2 6.51 -10.10 7.17
N PRO A 3 7.63 -9.84 7.87
CA PRO A 3 8.67 -8.94 7.37
C PRO A 3 9.21 -9.45 6.03
N CYS A 4 9.47 -8.53 5.10
CA CYS A 4 9.96 -8.82 3.75
C CYS A 4 9.13 -9.86 2.97
N PHE A 5 7.84 -10.01 3.31
CA PHE A 5 6.94 -11.04 2.77
C PHE A 5 7.43 -12.49 2.96
N GLY A 6 8.39 -12.72 3.86
CA GLY A 6 9.08 -14.00 4.00
C GLY A 6 9.75 -14.20 5.36
N GLY A 7 9.22 -13.58 6.42
CA GLY A 7 9.81 -13.55 7.76
C GLY A 7 10.35 -14.89 8.29
N PRO A 8 9.65 -16.02 8.15
CA PRO A 8 10.15 -17.33 8.59
C PRO A 8 11.46 -17.79 7.92
N PHE A 9 11.87 -17.15 6.83
CA PHE A 9 13.03 -17.55 6.01
C PHE A 9 14.18 -16.54 6.11
N LEU A 10 14.04 -15.48 6.92
CA LEU A 10 15.07 -14.46 7.06
C LEU A 10 16.14 -14.91 8.06
N VAL A 11 17.41 -14.74 7.66
CA VAL A 11 18.58 -15.01 8.52
C VAL A 11 19.05 -13.74 9.20
N TRP A 12 19.07 -12.62 8.46
CA TRP A 12 19.43 -11.31 9.03
C TRP A 12 18.22 -10.55 9.55
N HIS A 13 18.49 -9.48 10.30
CA HIS A 13 17.45 -8.51 10.66
C HIS A 13 16.73 -7.99 9.39
N PRO A 14 15.39 -7.86 9.39
CA PRO A 14 14.62 -7.39 8.24
C PRO A 14 15.13 -6.08 7.61
N GLY A 15 15.68 -5.18 8.44
CA GLY A 15 16.27 -3.92 7.98
C GLY A 15 17.40 -4.11 6.97
N LYS A 16 18.19 -5.18 7.07
CA LYS A 16 19.24 -5.47 6.09
C LYS A 16 18.66 -5.73 4.70
N TYR A 17 17.56 -6.45 4.62
CA TYR A 17 16.89 -6.73 3.36
C TYR A 17 16.15 -5.49 2.83
N ALA A 18 15.65 -4.62 3.70
CA ALA A 18 15.07 -3.33 3.31
C ALA A 18 16.12 -2.40 2.68
N GLU A 19 17.35 -2.34 3.22
CA GLU A 19 18.47 -1.61 2.61
C GLU A 19 18.82 -2.15 1.23
N LEU A 20 18.95 -3.48 1.09
CA LEU A 20 19.23 -4.12 -0.20
C LEU A 20 18.14 -3.81 -1.24
N LEU A 21 16.87 -3.80 -0.83
CA LEU A 21 15.76 -3.42 -1.70
C LEU A 21 15.88 -1.94 -2.12
N ALA A 22 16.15 -1.03 -1.18
CA ALA A 22 16.31 0.39 -1.46
C ALA A 22 17.45 0.66 -2.45
N ASP A 23 18.59 -0.01 -2.29
CA ASP A 23 19.74 0.10 -3.20
C ASP A 23 19.39 -0.40 -4.61
N ARG A 24 18.65 -1.50 -4.72
CA ARG A 24 18.22 -2.04 -6.01
C ARG A 24 17.21 -1.13 -6.71
N ILE A 25 16.25 -0.59 -5.97
CA ILE A 25 15.29 0.39 -6.50
C ILE A 25 16.03 1.58 -7.09
N LYS A 26 16.96 2.18 -6.33
CA LYS A 26 17.74 3.35 -6.78
C LYS A 26 18.62 3.03 -7.98
N ARG A 27 19.36 1.92 -7.93
CA ARG A 27 20.30 1.53 -8.99
C ARG A 27 19.60 1.28 -10.33
N HIS A 28 18.38 0.74 -10.29
CA HIS A 28 17.65 0.34 -11.50
C HIS A 28 16.51 1.28 -11.86
N ASN A 29 16.35 2.39 -11.12
CA ASN A 29 15.24 3.34 -11.27
C ASN A 29 13.87 2.63 -11.33
N ALA A 30 13.65 1.68 -10.43
CA ALA A 30 12.46 0.84 -10.44
C ALA A 30 11.26 1.55 -9.80
N ASN A 31 10.09 1.44 -10.43
CA ASN A 31 8.82 1.89 -9.86
C ASN A 31 8.29 0.86 -8.86
N VAL A 32 7.80 1.32 -7.70
CA VAL A 32 7.26 0.45 -6.64
C VAL A 32 5.77 0.74 -6.46
N TRP A 33 4.95 -0.31 -6.46
CA TRP A 33 3.50 -0.23 -6.36
C TRP A 33 2.98 -1.06 -5.18
N LEU A 34 1.97 -0.54 -4.48
CA LEU A 34 1.20 -1.28 -3.49
C LEU A 34 -0.20 -1.56 -4.04
N VAL A 35 -0.50 -2.83 -4.35
CA VAL A 35 -1.78 -3.22 -4.96
C VAL A 35 -2.62 -4.01 -3.96
N ASN A 36 -3.80 -3.50 -3.63
CA ASN A 36 -4.77 -4.24 -2.81
C ASN A 36 -5.53 -5.26 -3.68
N THR A 37 -5.40 -6.54 -3.36
CA THR A 37 -6.14 -7.66 -4.01
C THR A 37 -7.20 -8.28 -3.09
N GLY A 38 -7.46 -7.62 -1.96
CA GLY A 38 -8.43 -8.01 -0.95
C GLY A 38 -9.81 -7.40 -1.21
N TRP A 39 -10.30 -6.61 -0.26
CA TRP A 39 -11.67 -6.07 -0.24
C TRP A 39 -11.68 -4.56 -0.45
N SER A 40 -12.81 -4.06 -0.96
CA SER A 40 -13.14 -2.65 -1.10
C SER A 40 -14.62 -2.38 -0.76
N GLY A 41 -14.94 -1.12 -0.49
CA GLY A 41 -16.29 -0.64 -0.18
C GLY A 41 -16.84 -0.99 1.21
N GLY A 42 -16.01 -1.55 2.08
CA GLY A 42 -16.38 -1.89 3.45
C GLY A 42 -15.41 -2.89 4.08
N ALA A 43 -15.55 -3.10 5.39
CA ALA A 43 -14.89 -4.20 6.09
C ALA A 43 -15.40 -5.56 5.59
N TYR A 44 -14.70 -6.65 5.95
CA TYR A 44 -15.16 -8.01 5.67
C TYR A 44 -16.60 -8.21 6.16
N GLY A 45 -17.45 -8.82 5.32
CA GLY A 45 -18.88 -9.00 5.56
C GLY A 45 -19.77 -7.86 5.04
N VAL A 46 -19.23 -6.66 4.81
CA VAL A 46 -19.96 -5.50 4.23
C VAL A 46 -19.43 -5.16 2.84
N GLY A 47 -18.11 -5.01 2.73
CA GLY A 47 -17.43 -4.76 1.47
C GLY A 47 -17.41 -5.98 0.56
N LYS A 48 -16.97 -5.77 -0.67
CA LYS A 48 -16.83 -6.82 -1.68
C LYS A 48 -15.37 -7.04 -2.03
N ARG A 49 -15.01 -8.27 -2.37
CA ARG A 49 -13.68 -8.56 -2.92
C ARG A 49 -13.50 -7.80 -4.23
N ILE A 50 -12.32 -7.21 -4.43
CA ILE A 50 -12.00 -6.50 -5.66
C ILE A 50 -12.14 -7.46 -6.84
N LYS A 51 -12.85 -7.02 -7.89
CA LYS A 51 -13.04 -7.83 -9.10
C LYS A 51 -11.67 -8.12 -9.72
N LEU A 52 -11.41 -9.40 -10.03
CA LEU A 52 -10.14 -9.81 -10.63
C LEU A 52 -9.82 -9.07 -11.92
N GLY A 53 -10.84 -8.76 -12.74
CA GLY A 53 -10.67 -7.94 -13.94
C GLY A 53 -10.10 -6.55 -13.65
N ASN A 54 -10.48 -5.92 -12.54
CA ASN A 54 -9.94 -4.61 -12.16
C ASN A 54 -8.48 -4.73 -11.72
N THR A 55 -8.13 -5.75 -10.92
CA THR A 55 -6.73 -5.98 -10.56
C THR A 55 -5.87 -6.25 -11.79
N ARG A 56 -6.35 -7.04 -12.76
CA ARG A 56 -5.63 -7.29 -14.01
C ARG A 56 -5.44 -6.00 -14.80
N ALA A 57 -6.47 -5.17 -14.96
CA ALA A 57 -6.37 -3.88 -15.63
C ALA A 57 -5.35 -2.94 -14.94
N ILE A 58 -5.28 -2.92 -13.60
CA ILE A 58 -4.25 -2.16 -12.86
C ILE A 58 -2.85 -2.69 -13.20
N ILE A 59 -2.64 -4.01 -13.20
CA ILE A 59 -1.34 -4.60 -13.51
C ILE A 59 -0.94 -4.33 -14.98
N ASP A 60 -1.89 -4.45 -15.90
CA ASP A 60 -1.67 -4.14 -17.32
C ASP A 60 -1.27 -2.67 -17.51
N ALA A 61 -1.94 -1.74 -16.82
CA ALA A 61 -1.63 -0.31 -16.83
C ALA A 61 -0.28 0.04 -16.16
N ILE A 62 0.17 -0.77 -15.19
CA ILE A 62 1.53 -0.66 -14.64
C ILE A 62 2.56 -1.08 -15.69
N HIS A 63 2.32 -2.21 -16.38
CA HIS A 63 3.25 -2.72 -17.38
C HIS A 63 3.30 -1.87 -18.66
N SER A 64 2.19 -1.26 -19.06
CA SER A 64 2.11 -0.35 -20.21
C SER A 64 2.79 1.00 -19.93
N GLY A 65 3.01 1.33 -18.66
CA GLY A 65 3.53 2.64 -18.23
C GLY A 65 2.44 3.70 -18.04
N GLU A 66 1.18 3.41 -18.36
CA GLU A 66 0.07 4.37 -18.23
C GLU A 66 -0.10 4.89 -16.80
N LEU A 67 0.16 4.06 -15.78
CA LEU A 67 0.06 4.52 -14.39
C LEU A 67 1.21 5.40 -13.94
N SER A 68 2.37 5.38 -14.61
CA SER A 68 3.51 6.22 -14.22
C SER A 68 3.21 7.72 -14.35
N ASP A 69 2.33 8.10 -15.28
CA ASP A 69 1.91 9.49 -15.52
C ASP A 69 0.47 9.78 -15.02
N ALA A 70 -0.17 8.82 -14.36
CA ALA A 70 -1.55 8.96 -13.93
C ALA A 70 -1.68 9.96 -12.76
N PRO A 71 -2.78 10.75 -12.70
CA PRO A 71 -2.98 11.71 -11.63
C PRO A 71 -3.09 11.02 -10.28
N THR A 72 -2.32 11.50 -9.30
CA THR A 72 -2.33 10.98 -7.93
C THR A 72 -2.90 11.98 -6.93
N GLN A 73 -3.34 11.45 -5.79
CA GLN A 73 -3.61 12.23 -4.59
C GLN A 73 -2.92 11.58 -3.40
N ALA A 74 -2.46 12.39 -2.45
CA ALA A 74 -1.87 11.88 -1.22
C ALA A 74 -2.96 11.27 -0.31
N ASP A 75 -2.76 10.02 0.12
CA ASP A 75 -3.57 9.42 1.19
C ASP A 75 -3.23 10.10 2.53
N PRO A 76 -4.22 10.65 3.27
CA PRO A 76 -3.94 11.42 4.48
C PRO A 76 -3.45 10.56 5.65
N VAL A 77 -3.71 9.26 5.64
CA VAL A 77 -3.37 8.33 6.73
C VAL A 77 -2.04 7.64 6.43
N PHE A 78 -1.86 7.09 5.24
CA PHE A 78 -0.70 6.30 4.86
C PHE A 78 0.38 7.12 4.14
N GLY A 79 0.07 8.34 3.68
CA GLY A 79 1.00 9.19 2.93
C GLY A 79 1.33 8.70 1.52
N LEU A 80 0.66 7.65 1.05
CA LEU A 80 0.86 7.06 -0.28
C LEU A 80 0.30 7.96 -1.38
N GLN A 81 0.96 7.97 -2.54
CA GLN A 81 0.41 8.59 -3.75
C GLN A 81 -0.58 7.61 -4.40
N VAL A 82 -1.87 7.82 -4.15
CA VAL A 82 -2.95 6.98 -4.66
C VAL A 82 -3.33 7.47 -6.05
N VAL A 83 -3.24 6.59 -7.04
CA VAL A 83 -3.70 6.87 -8.41
C VAL A 83 -5.21 7.09 -8.42
N THR A 84 -5.67 8.12 -9.12
CA THR A 84 -7.08 8.51 -9.18
C THR A 84 -7.77 8.13 -10.49
N LYS A 85 -7.00 7.69 -11.50
CA LYS A 85 -7.47 7.26 -12.82
C LYS A 85 -6.67 6.05 -13.30
N CYS A 86 -7.37 5.03 -13.78
CA CYS A 86 -6.75 3.85 -14.40
C CYS A 86 -7.68 3.33 -15.51
N PRO A 87 -7.18 3.14 -16.74
CA PRO A 87 -7.97 2.57 -17.82
C PRO A 87 -8.62 1.24 -17.42
N GLY A 88 -9.89 1.05 -17.79
CA GLY A 88 -10.62 -0.18 -17.50
C GLY A 88 -11.00 -0.39 -16.02
N VAL A 89 -10.77 0.59 -15.15
CA VAL A 89 -11.10 0.50 -13.71
C VAL A 89 -12.02 1.65 -13.30
N PRO A 90 -13.13 1.39 -12.58
CA PRO A 90 -13.97 2.47 -12.06
C PRO A 90 -13.23 3.36 -11.05
N ASP A 91 -13.25 4.66 -11.26
CA ASP A 91 -12.54 5.64 -10.40
C ASP A 91 -12.93 5.55 -8.92
N GLU A 92 -14.20 5.22 -8.64
CA GLU A 92 -14.74 5.10 -7.28
C GLU A 92 -13.96 4.08 -6.43
N ILE A 93 -13.36 3.06 -7.05
CA ILE A 93 -12.62 2.03 -6.33
C ILE A 93 -11.11 2.30 -6.22
N LEU A 94 -10.59 3.26 -6.99
CA LEU A 94 -9.17 3.62 -6.98
C LEU A 94 -8.80 4.39 -5.71
N VAL A 95 -9.73 5.23 -5.24
CA VAL A 95 -9.64 5.89 -3.93
C VAL A 95 -10.51 5.12 -2.94
N PRO A 96 -9.95 4.29 -2.03
CA PRO A 96 -10.74 3.36 -1.22
C PRO A 96 -11.84 4.01 -0.40
N ARG A 97 -11.60 5.23 0.10
CA ARG A 97 -12.59 6.02 0.84
C ARG A 97 -13.85 6.27 0.03
N ASN A 98 -13.75 6.43 -1.29
CA ASN A 98 -14.89 6.73 -2.17
C ASN A 98 -15.85 5.55 -2.28
N ALA A 99 -15.34 4.31 -2.27
CA ALA A 99 -16.16 3.11 -2.33
C ALA A 99 -16.95 2.80 -1.05
N TRP A 100 -16.61 3.39 0.11
CA TRP A 100 -17.31 3.14 1.37
C TRP A 100 -18.58 3.98 1.48
N ALA A 101 -19.71 3.38 1.82
CA ALA A 101 -20.96 4.12 2.08
C ALA A 101 -20.83 5.06 3.29
N ASP A 102 -20.21 4.57 4.37
CA ASP A 102 -19.94 5.33 5.59
C ASP A 102 -18.47 5.75 5.64
N LYS A 103 -18.22 7.04 5.37
CA LYS A 103 -16.87 7.60 5.34
C LYS A 103 -16.22 7.66 6.72
N ALA A 104 -17.00 7.84 7.78
CA ALA A 104 -16.48 7.88 9.14
C ALA A 104 -15.97 6.50 9.57
N LYS A 105 -16.69 5.43 9.22
CA LYS A 105 -16.23 4.04 9.43
C LYS A 105 -14.98 3.70 8.62
N PHE A 106 -14.85 4.24 7.40
CA PHE A 106 -13.60 4.12 6.65
C PHE A 106 -12.46 4.78 7.43
N ASP A 107 -12.64 6.02 7.86
CA ASP A 107 -11.61 6.80 8.56
C ASP A 107 -11.18 6.11 9.89
N GLU A 108 -12.14 5.55 10.63
CA GLU A 108 -11.86 4.73 11.82
C GLU A 108 -11.05 3.46 11.48
N THR A 109 -11.46 2.74 10.43
CA THR A 109 -10.78 1.51 10.00
C THR A 109 -9.37 1.80 9.50
N ALA A 110 -9.18 2.89 8.76
CA ALA A 110 -7.88 3.34 8.26
C ALA A 110 -6.93 3.68 9.42
N ARG A 111 -7.41 4.45 10.43
CA ARG A 111 -6.63 4.75 11.65
C ARG A 111 -6.27 3.49 12.43
N LYS A 112 -7.21 2.56 12.58
CA LYS A 112 -6.96 1.27 13.22
C LYS A 112 -5.87 0.49 12.49
N LEU A 113 -5.92 0.44 11.16
CA LEU A 113 -4.89 -0.23 10.35
C LEU A 113 -3.53 0.47 10.47
N ALA A 114 -3.48 1.81 10.44
CA ALA A 114 -2.28 2.59 10.66
C ALA A 114 -1.62 2.29 12.01
N LYS A 115 -2.43 2.16 13.08
CA LYS A 115 -1.95 1.72 14.39
C LYS A 115 -1.37 0.31 14.34
N LEU A 116 -2.03 -0.65 13.70
CA LEU A 116 -1.51 -2.01 13.56
C LEU A 116 -0.17 -2.06 12.80
N PHE A 117 0.02 -1.22 11.78
CA PHE A 117 1.31 -1.06 11.12
C PHE A 117 2.38 -0.52 12.08
N SER A 118 2.07 0.53 12.83
CA SER A 118 2.98 1.15 13.78
C SER A 118 3.40 0.19 14.90
N ASP A 119 2.43 -0.50 15.52
CA ASP A 119 2.66 -1.48 16.58
C ASP A 119 3.49 -2.66 16.09
N ASN A 120 3.26 -3.10 14.84
CA ASN A 120 4.07 -4.15 14.25
C ASN A 120 5.50 -3.68 13.91
N PHE A 121 5.65 -2.47 13.39
CA PHE A 121 6.94 -1.90 12.99
C PHE A 121 7.88 -1.66 14.18
N ALA A 122 7.33 -1.36 15.36
CA ALA A 122 8.11 -1.16 16.60
C ALA A 122 9.09 -2.32 16.90
N LYS A 123 8.78 -3.54 16.46
CA LYS A 123 9.62 -4.75 16.62
C LYS A 123 10.92 -4.72 15.80
N TYR A 124 11.01 -3.84 14.80
CA TYR A 124 12.11 -3.77 13.83
C TYR A 124 12.77 -2.38 13.79
N ALA A 125 12.31 -1.46 14.64
CA ALA A 125 12.64 -0.04 14.55
C ALA A 125 14.12 0.26 14.86
N ASP A 126 14.76 -0.55 15.70
CA ASP A 126 16.17 -0.43 16.06
C ASP A 126 17.13 -0.72 14.89
N GLY A 127 16.74 -1.63 13.99
CA GLY A 127 17.57 -2.04 12.85
C GLY A 127 17.25 -1.37 11.51
N VAL A 128 16.64 -0.19 11.50
CA VAL A 128 16.28 0.56 10.28
C VAL A 128 16.61 2.05 10.37
N SER A 129 16.81 2.70 9.22
CA SER A 129 17.13 4.13 9.14
C SER A 129 15.95 5.03 9.56
N ASP A 130 16.26 6.26 9.97
CA ASP A 130 15.24 7.24 10.38
C ASP A 130 14.30 7.62 9.22
N ALA A 131 14.80 7.61 7.98
CA ALA A 131 13.97 7.79 6.80
C ALA A 131 12.83 6.75 6.73
N ILE A 132 13.13 5.48 7.01
CA ILE A 132 12.12 4.41 7.06
C ILE A 132 11.18 4.61 8.25
N LYS A 133 11.71 4.98 9.43
CA LYS A 133 10.86 5.26 10.61
C LYS A 133 9.86 6.38 10.35
N SER A 134 10.26 7.43 9.63
CA SER A 134 9.41 8.58 9.31
C SER A 134 8.41 8.33 8.17
N ALA A 135 8.58 7.26 7.40
CA ALA A 135 7.74 6.95 6.23
C ALA A 135 6.47 6.15 6.58
N GLY A 136 6.27 5.82 7.86
CA GLY A 136 5.10 5.09 8.32
C GLY A 136 3.79 5.90 8.24
N PRO A 137 2.64 5.23 8.44
CA PRO A 137 1.34 5.90 8.49
C PRO A 137 1.27 6.96 9.61
N LYS A 138 0.56 8.05 9.35
CA LYS A 138 0.23 9.11 10.30
C LYS A 138 -1.06 8.71 11.02
N ALA A 139 -0.90 8.12 12.21
CA ALA A 139 -2.02 7.75 13.09
C ALA A 139 -2.39 8.90 14.03
#